data_AF-A0A351FN58-F1
#
_entry.id   AF-A0A351FN58-F1
#
_cell.length_a   1.000
_cell.length_b   1.000
_cell.length_c   1.000
_cell.angle_alpha   90.00
_cell.angle_beta   90.00
_cell.angle_gamma   90.00
#
_symmetry.space_group_name_H-M   'P 1'
#
loop_
_entity.id
_entity.type
_entity.pdbx_description
1 polymer ?
#
loop_
_entity_poly.entity_id
_entity_poly.type
_entity_poly.pdbx_seq_one_letter_code
_entity_poly.pdbx_strand_id
1 'polypeptide(L)'
;MPLKTHRDEQPSLNLTPMIDIVFLLIIFFMVGTKFTEIEKQLTLELPQVTEAGALTPAPEKRVVNVFKDGRITLDGKDVDLEQLAAELTTARQEYAELGVIVRGDAESALQNVTATLDACRRAGIIDFAIAVREVQLR
;
A
#
# COMPACT_ATOMS: atom_id res chain seq x y z
N MET A 1 -33.48 49.32 57.30
CA MET A 1 -33.29 47.87 57.07
C MET A 1 -31.93 47.70 56.41
N PRO A 2 -30.97 46.94 56.96
CA PRO A 2 -29.65 46.80 56.35
C PRO A 2 -29.73 45.88 55.13
N LEU A 3 -29.17 46.33 54.01
CA LEU A 3 -29.06 45.58 52.77
C LEU A 3 -27.93 44.55 52.91
N LYS A 4 -28.28 43.27 52.80
CA LYS A 4 -27.29 42.17 52.75
C LYS A 4 -26.60 42.22 51.38
N THR A 5 -25.31 42.54 51.36
CA THR A 5 -24.49 42.47 50.16
C THR A 5 -24.24 40.99 49.85
N HIS A 6 -24.66 40.52 48.68
CA HIS A 6 -24.23 39.22 48.17
C HIS A 6 -22.72 39.30 47.99
N ARG A 7 -21.99 38.48 48.74
CA ARG A 7 -20.56 38.30 48.58
C ARG A 7 -20.38 37.57 47.25
N ASP A 8 -19.78 38.22 46.27
CA ASP A 8 -19.41 37.61 44.99
C ASP A 8 -18.54 36.38 45.26
N GLU A 9 -19.14 35.19 45.14
CA GLU A 9 -18.39 33.96 45.02
C GLU A 9 -17.73 33.96 43.64
N GLN A 10 -16.41 33.96 43.62
CA GLN A 10 -15.65 33.88 42.39
C GLN A 10 -16.08 32.61 41.64
N PRO A 11 -16.42 32.70 40.34
CA PRO A 11 -16.86 31.53 39.58
C PRO A 11 -15.74 30.48 39.58
N SER A 12 -15.98 29.35 40.23
CA SER A 12 -15.05 28.22 40.23
C SER A 12 -15.12 27.55 38.86
N LEU A 13 -14.00 27.53 38.15
CA LEU A 13 -13.92 26.88 36.84
C LEU A 13 -13.98 25.35 37.05
N ASN A 14 -15.11 24.75 36.67
CA ASN A 14 -15.29 23.30 36.74
C ASN A 14 -14.48 22.62 35.62
N LEU A 15 -13.38 21.96 35.99
CA LEU A 15 -12.51 21.24 35.06
C LEU A 15 -13.11 19.91 34.57
N THR A 16 -14.05 19.33 35.35
CA THR A 16 -14.67 18.03 35.06
C THR A 16 -15.23 17.89 33.64
N PRO A 17 -16.06 18.82 33.12
CA PRO A 17 -16.54 18.73 31.74
C PRO A 17 -15.44 18.90 30.68
N MET A 18 -14.36 19.63 30.99
CA MET A 18 -13.25 19.80 30.03
C MET A 18 -12.40 18.55 29.92
N ILE A 19 -12.17 17.85 31.04
CA ILE A 19 -11.46 16.57 31.07
C ILE A 19 -12.22 15.54 30.24
N ASP A 20 -13.55 15.52 30.33
CA ASP A 20 -14.40 14.59 29.58
C ASP A 20 -14.27 14.79 28.05
N ILE A 21 -14.31 16.05 27.58
CA ILE A 21 -14.12 16.37 26.15
C ILE A 21 -12.74 15.92 25.66
N VAL A 22 -11.68 16.19 26.43
CA VAL A 22 -10.31 15.78 26.05
C VAL A 22 -10.19 14.25 26.00
N PHE A 23 -10.79 13.55 26.97
CA PHE A 23 -10.77 12.08 27.01
C PHE A 23 -11.53 11.46 25.82
N LEU A 24 -12.70 11.99 25.49
CA LEU A 24 -13.48 11.58 24.32
C LEU A 24 -12.70 11.78 23.02
N LEU A 25 -12.00 12.91 22.87
CA LEU A 25 -11.17 13.18 21.70
C LEU A 25 -10.01 12.18 21.57
N ILE A 26 -9.32 11.86 22.67
CA ILE A 26 -8.23 10.87 22.67
C ILE A 26 -8.74 9.50 22.23
N ILE A 27 -9.89 9.04 22.75
CA ILE A 27 -10.49 7.76 22.34
C ILE A 27 -10.88 7.79 20.86
N PHE A 28 -11.52 8.86 20.40
CA PHE A 28 -11.90 9.02 19.00
C PHE A 28 -10.69 8.92 18.07
N PHE A 29 -9.60 9.62 18.38
CA PHE A 29 -8.36 9.53 17.60
C PHE A 29 -7.72 8.15 17.68
N MET A 30 -7.66 7.53 18.87
CA MET A 30 -7.09 6.18 19.05
C MET A 30 -7.84 5.11 18.26
N VAL A 31 -9.17 5.21 18.19
CA VAL A 31 -9.99 4.29 17.39
C VAL A 31 -9.92 4.64 15.91
N GLY A 32 -9.95 5.93 15.56
CA GLY A 32 -9.87 6.40 14.18
C GLY A 32 -8.54 6.07 13.48
N THR A 33 -7.40 6.14 14.20
CA THR A 33 -6.09 5.77 13.65
C THR A 33 -5.98 4.29 13.31
N LYS A 34 -6.72 3.42 14.01
CA LYS A 34 -6.79 1.99 13.68
C LYS A 34 -7.46 1.73 12.33
N PHE A 35 -8.40 2.56 11.91
CA PHE A 35 -9.03 2.43 10.59
C PHE A 35 -8.06 2.77 9.44
N THR A 36 -7.18 3.76 9.62
CA THR A 36 -6.14 4.08 8.63
C THR A 36 -5.08 2.99 8.49
N GLU A 37 -4.82 2.20 9.55
CA GLU A 37 -3.92 1.04 9.48
C GLU A 37 -4.57 -0.17 8.77
N ILE A 38 -5.88 -0.39 8.95
CA ILE A 38 -6.58 -1.54 8.37
C ILE A 38 -6.75 -1.40 6.85
N GLU A 39 -6.97 -0.19 6.32
CA GLU A 39 -7.02 0.04 4.85
C GLU A 39 -5.65 -0.12 4.17
N LYS A 40 -4.55 0.11 4.90
CA LYS A 40 -3.18 -0.12 4.40
C LYS A 40 -2.78 -1.60 4.35
N GLN A 41 -3.45 -2.49 5.08
CA GLN A 41 -3.16 -3.92 5.02
C GLN A 41 -3.78 -4.62 3.81
N LEU A 42 -4.75 -3.97 3.13
CA LEU A 42 -5.31 -4.47 1.87
C LEU A 42 -4.64 -3.85 0.63
N THR A 43 -3.76 -2.87 0.81
CA THR A 43 -3.04 -2.19 -0.27
C THR A 43 -1.55 -2.20 0.02
N LEU A 44 -0.84 -3.11 -0.65
CA LEU A 44 0.58 -2.98 -0.99
C LEU A 44 1.51 -2.82 0.22
N GLU A 45 2.16 -3.92 0.62
CA GLU A 45 3.42 -3.86 1.36
C GLU A 45 4.49 -3.19 0.48
N LEU A 46 4.48 -1.87 0.44
CA LEU A 46 5.58 -1.06 -0.05
C LEU A 46 6.52 -0.89 1.15
N PRO A 47 7.71 -1.53 1.16
CA PRO A 47 8.62 -1.41 2.28
C PRO A 47 8.98 0.06 2.47
N GLN A 48 8.63 0.60 3.63
CA GLN A 48 9.06 1.94 4.02
C GLN A 48 10.55 1.87 4.32
N VAL A 49 11.35 2.58 3.52
CA VAL A 49 12.76 2.80 3.78
C VAL A 49 12.88 3.72 4.99
N THR A 50 12.87 3.14 6.18
CA THR A 50 13.50 3.73 7.36
C THR A 50 14.93 3.22 7.38
N GLU A 51 15.84 3.95 6.74
CA GLU A 51 17.11 4.33 7.34
C GLU A 51 17.90 5.25 6.41
N ALA A 52 18.28 6.40 6.97
CA ALA A 52 19.21 7.33 6.37
C ALA A 52 20.61 6.70 6.40
N GLY A 53 21.00 6.01 5.33
CA GLY A 53 22.34 5.46 5.19
C GLY A 53 22.49 4.63 3.91
N ALA A 54 23.35 5.11 3.00
CA ALA A 54 23.72 4.52 1.71
C ALA A 54 22.65 4.62 0.59
N LEU A 55 22.91 5.54 -0.33
CA LEU A 55 22.25 5.68 -1.64
C LEU A 55 22.59 4.50 -2.56
N THR A 56 22.02 3.34 -2.29
CA THR A 56 21.77 2.34 -3.33
C THR A 56 20.26 2.18 -3.41
N PRO A 57 19.60 2.65 -4.49
CA PRO A 57 18.17 2.45 -4.63
C PRO A 57 17.88 0.94 -4.52
N ALA A 58 16.81 0.59 -3.80
CA ALA A 58 16.26 -0.76 -3.84
C ALA A 58 16.12 -1.18 -5.32
N PRO A 59 16.42 -2.45 -5.68
CA PRO A 59 16.32 -2.88 -7.07
C PRO A 59 14.94 -2.49 -7.61
N GLU A 60 14.91 -1.80 -8.75
CA GLU A 60 13.65 -1.41 -9.39
C GLU A 60 12.79 -2.66 -9.55
N LYS A 61 11.58 -2.65 -8.97
CA LYS A 61 10.65 -3.77 -9.14
C LYS A 61 10.43 -3.98 -10.64
N ARG A 62 10.60 -5.22 -11.11
CA ARG A 62 10.40 -5.56 -12.52
C ARG A 62 8.92 -5.45 -12.85
N VAL A 63 8.58 -4.83 -13.96
CA VAL A 63 7.20 -4.58 -14.36
C VAL A 63 6.81 -5.57 -15.46
N VAL A 64 5.81 -6.39 -15.17
CA VAL A 64 5.20 -7.28 -16.15
C VAL A 64 3.87 -6.69 -16.59
N ASN A 65 3.70 -6.36 -17.86
CA ASN A 65 2.37 -5.95 -18.37
C ASN A 65 1.72 -7.10 -19.13
N VAL A 66 0.44 -7.32 -18.86
CA VAL A 66 -0.43 -8.28 -19.57
C VAL A 66 -1.48 -7.46 -20.32
N PHE A 67 -1.40 -7.50 -21.64
CA PHE A 67 -2.31 -6.77 -22.52
C PHE A 67 -3.55 -7.60 -22.86
N LYS A 68 -4.59 -6.92 -23.38
CA LYS A 68 -5.86 -7.57 -23.73
C LYS A 68 -5.77 -8.59 -24.86
N ASP A 69 -4.79 -8.44 -25.74
CA ASP A 69 -4.48 -9.39 -26.82
C ASP A 69 -3.72 -10.63 -26.33
N GLY A 70 -3.41 -10.71 -25.02
CA GLY A 70 -2.62 -11.80 -24.44
C GLY A 70 -1.12 -11.60 -24.57
N ARG A 71 -0.66 -10.46 -25.12
CA ARG A 71 0.75 -10.11 -25.16
C ARG A 71 1.25 -9.83 -23.74
N ILE A 72 2.44 -10.34 -23.43
CA ILE A 72 3.11 -10.14 -22.16
C ILE A 72 4.39 -9.35 -22.42
N THR A 73 4.68 -8.37 -21.57
CA THR A 73 5.93 -7.63 -21.62
C THR A 73 6.61 -7.61 -20.26
N LEU A 74 7.94 -7.71 -20.24
CA LEU A 74 8.78 -7.51 -19.07
C LEU A 74 9.62 -6.25 -19.29
N ASP A 75 9.40 -5.22 -18.47
CA ASP A 75 10.05 -3.90 -18.56
C ASP A 75 10.00 -3.29 -19.97
N GLY A 76 8.87 -3.48 -20.66
CA GLY A 76 8.63 -2.96 -22.00
C GLY A 76 9.17 -3.83 -23.14
N LYS A 77 9.80 -4.98 -22.85
CA LYS A 77 10.19 -5.97 -23.86
C LYS A 77 9.12 -7.05 -23.98
N ASP A 78 8.71 -7.37 -25.20
CA ASP A 78 7.81 -8.49 -25.46
C ASP A 78 8.49 -9.81 -25.06
N VAL A 79 7.82 -10.60 -24.22
CA VAL A 79 8.30 -11.90 -23.75
C VAL A 79 7.17 -12.92 -23.77
N ASP A 80 7.49 -14.18 -24.01
CA ASP A 80 6.57 -15.29 -23.76
C ASP A 80 6.64 -15.76 -22.29
N LEU A 81 5.68 -16.56 -21.85
CA LEU A 81 5.62 -17.10 -20.47
C LEU A 81 6.88 -17.86 -20.06
N GLU A 82 7.46 -18.66 -20.98
CA GLU A 82 8.71 -19.39 -20.69
C GLU A 82 9.90 -18.43 -20.54
N GLN A 83 9.98 -17.42 -21.40
CA GLN A 83 11.04 -16.40 -21.36
C GLN A 83 10.92 -15.54 -20.10
N LEU A 84 9.68 -15.16 -19.74
CA LEU A 84 9.38 -14.44 -18.50
C LEU A 84 9.90 -15.20 -17.29
N ALA A 85 9.59 -16.50 -17.19
CA ALA A 85 10.04 -17.33 -16.07
C ALA A 85 11.57 -17.43 -16.01
N ALA A 86 12.24 -17.61 -17.16
CA ALA A 86 13.69 -17.70 -17.25
C ALA A 86 14.39 -16.37 -16.85
N GLU A 87 13.90 -15.24 -17.36
CA GLU A 87 14.42 -13.91 -17.03
C GLU A 87 14.21 -13.57 -15.56
N LEU A 88 13.02 -13.84 -15.01
CA LEU A 88 12.75 -13.59 -13.59
C LEU A 88 13.57 -14.51 -12.68
N THR A 89 13.80 -15.76 -13.07
CA THR A 89 14.67 -16.68 -12.31
C THR A 89 16.11 -16.16 -12.29
N THR A 90 16.61 -15.69 -13.43
CA THR A 90 17.96 -15.11 -13.54
C THR A 90 18.09 -13.84 -12.71
N ALA A 91 17.12 -12.93 -12.83
CA ALA A 91 17.10 -11.69 -12.07
C ALA A 91 16.99 -11.93 -10.56
N ARG A 92 16.29 -13.00 -10.14
CA ARG A 92 16.21 -13.41 -8.73
C ARG A 92 17.53 -13.98 -8.20
N GLN A 93 18.31 -14.67 -9.04
CA GLN A 93 19.66 -15.13 -8.65
C GLN A 93 20.60 -13.95 -8.40
N GLU A 94 20.42 -12.85 -9.14
CA GLU A 94 21.17 -11.62 -8.95
C GLU A 94 20.65 -10.80 -7.75
N TYR A 95 19.33 -10.80 -7.52
CA TYR A 95 18.66 -10.09 -6.44
C TYR A 95 17.65 -10.99 -5.72
N ALA A 96 18.02 -11.50 -4.54
CA ALA A 96 17.17 -12.43 -3.77
C ALA A 96 15.80 -11.81 -3.36
N GLU A 97 15.78 -10.49 -3.15
CA GLU A 97 14.58 -9.70 -2.80
C GLU A 97 13.93 -9.03 -4.02
N LEU A 98 14.08 -9.60 -5.22
CA LEU A 98 13.46 -9.06 -6.43
C LEU A 98 11.93 -9.02 -6.30
N GLY A 99 11.39 -7.80 -6.31
CA GLY A 99 9.94 -7.56 -6.38
C GLY A 99 9.45 -7.48 -7.83
N VAL A 100 8.24 -8.00 -8.10
CA VAL A 100 7.60 -7.94 -9.42
C VAL A 100 6.23 -7.27 -9.35
N ILE A 101 5.93 -6.35 -10.25
CA ILE A 101 4.60 -5.75 -10.39
C ILE A 101 3.95 -6.29 -11.65
N VAL A 102 2.85 -7.03 -11.49
CA VAL A 102 2.03 -7.53 -12.61
C VAL A 102 0.90 -6.54 -12.88
N ARG A 103 0.94 -5.92 -14.05
CA ARG A 103 -0.04 -4.93 -14.53
C ARG A 103 -0.93 -5.58 -15.57
N GLY A 104 -2.16 -5.89 -15.20
CA GLY A 104 -3.18 -6.37 -16.14
C GLY A 104 -3.96 -5.21 -16.75
N ASP A 105 -4.27 -5.30 -18.04
CA ASP A 105 -5.31 -4.47 -18.65
C ASP A 105 -6.70 -4.86 -18.08
N ALA A 106 -7.57 -3.89 -17.84
CA ALA A 106 -8.94 -4.14 -17.37
C ALA A 106 -9.75 -5.04 -18.32
N GLU A 107 -9.47 -5.00 -19.63
CA GLU A 107 -10.11 -5.86 -20.64
C GLU A 107 -9.37 -7.19 -20.86
N SER A 108 -8.25 -7.43 -20.16
CA SER A 108 -7.48 -8.67 -20.34
C SER A 108 -8.23 -9.87 -19.77
N ALA A 109 -8.14 -11.00 -20.47
CA ALA A 109 -8.68 -12.25 -19.98
C ALA A 109 -7.98 -12.62 -18.67
N LEU A 110 -8.76 -12.86 -17.62
CA LEU A 110 -8.24 -13.24 -16.30
C LEU A 110 -7.27 -14.43 -16.39
N GLN A 111 -7.51 -15.36 -17.31
CA GLN A 111 -6.65 -16.50 -17.59
C GLN A 111 -5.19 -16.10 -17.91
N ASN A 112 -5.00 -15.03 -18.68
CA ASN A 112 -3.66 -14.56 -19.08
C ASN A 112 -2.91 -13.96 -17.87
N VAL A 113 -3.62 -13.23 -17.02
CA VAL A 113 -3.07 -12.69 -15.78
C VAL A 113 -2.70 -13.82 -14.82
N THR A 114 -3.56 -14.83 -14.65
CA THR A 114 -3.26 -15.99 -13.81
C THR A 114 -2.09 -16.82 -14.32
N ALA A 115 -1.99 -17.02 -15.64
CA ALA A 115 -0.86 -17.73 -16.23
C ALA A 115 0.47 -16.99 -16.01
N THR A 116 0.43 -15.66 -16.09
CA THR A 116 1.59 -14.79 -15.81
C THR A 116 1.99 -14.87 -14.33
N LEU A 117 1.02 -14.85 -13.41
CA LEU A 117 1.27 -15.01 -11.98
C LEU A 117 1.88 -16.39 -11.66
N ASP A 118 1.38 -17.45 -12.29
CA ASP A 118 1.96 -18.79 -12.14
C ASP A 118 3.40 -18.85 -12.66
N ALA A 119 3.72 -18.16 -13.76
CA ALA A 119 5.09 -18.05 -14.26
C ALA A 119 6.01 -17.32 -13.27
N CYS A 120 5.56 -16.19 -12.68
CA CYS A 120 6.30 -15.48 -11.64
C CYS A 120 6.54 -16.37 -10.41
N ARG A 121 5.52 -17.14 -9.99
CA ARG A 121 5.63 -18.07 -8.86
C ARG A 121 6.57 -19.23 -9.13
N ARG A 122 6.58 -19.78 -10.35
CA ARG A 122 7.54 -20.82 -10.78
C ARG A 122 8.97 -20.31 -10.79
N ALA A 123 9.17 -19.02 -11.11
CA ALA A 123 10.47 -18.34 -11.00
C ALA A 123 10.89 -18.06 -9.53
N GLY A 124 10.06 -18.43 -8.55
CA GLY A 124 10.34 -18.30 -7.13
C GLY A 124 10.12 -16.91 -6.56
N ILE A 125 9.52 -15.98 -7.31
CA ILE A 125 9.24 -14.61 -6.83
C ILE A 125 8.22 -14.67 -5.69
N ILE A 126 8.55 -14.03 -4.56
CA ILE A 126 7.73 -14.03 -3.34
C ILE A 126 7.06 -12.66 -3.14
N ASP A 127 7.78 -11.57 -3.41
CA ASP A 127 7.24 -10.22 -3.43
C ASP A 127 6.66 -9.92 -4.82
N PHE A 128 5.35 -10.04 -4.98
CA PHE A 128 4.66 -9.57 -6.16
C PHE A 128 3.41 -8.76 -5.83
N ALA A 129 3.20 -7.69 -6.59
CA ALA A 129 2.02 -6.84 -6.50
C ALA A 129 1.20 -6.93 -7.79
N ILE A 130 -0.12 -6.90 -7.67
CA ILE A 130 -1.04 -6.85 -8.82
C ILE A 130 -1.60 -5.44 -8.92
N ALA A 131 -1.55 -4.87 -10.11
CA ALA A 131 -2.18 -3.61 -10.44
C ALA A 131 -3.05 -3.76 -11.69
N VAL A 132 -4.19 -3.09 -11.71
CA VAL A 132 -5.04 -3.00 -12.91
C VAL A 132 -4.77 -1.66 -13.56
N ARG A 133 -4.45 -1.67 -14.85
CA ARG A 133 -4.39 -0.45 -15.65
C ARG A 133 -5.79 -0.19 -16.20
N GLU A 134 -6.43 0.88 -15.74
CA GLU A 134 -7.63 1.37 -16.41
C GLU A 134 -7.26 1.84 -17.81
N VAL A 135 -7.97 1.33 -18.81
CA VAL A 135 -7.85 1.79 -20.19
C VAL A 135 -8.35 3.22 -20.22
N GLN A 136 -7.44 4.18 -20.21
CA GLN A 136 -7.78 5.57 -20.38
C GLN A 136 -8.18 5.77 -21.85
N LEU A 137 -9.48 5.63 -22.12
CA LEU A 137 -10.11 5.97 -23.39
C LEU A 137 -9.67 7.40 -23.76
N ARG A 138 -8.86 7.52 -24.81
CA ARG A 138 -8.57 8.79 -25.46
C ARG A 138 -9.69 9.16 -26.42
#